data_AF-A0A8T7KH46-F1
#
_entry.id   AF-A0A8T7KH46-F1
#
_cell.length_a   1.000
_cell.length_b   1.000
_cell.length_c   1.000
_cell.angle_alpha   90.00
_cell.angle_beta   90.00
_cell.angle_gamma   90.00
#
_symmetry.space_group_name_H-M   'P 1'
#
loop_
_entity.id
_entity.type
_entity.pdbx_description
1 polymer ?
#
loop_
_entity_poly.entity_id
_entity_poly.type
_entity_poly.pdbx_seq_one_letter_code
_entity_poly.pdbx_strand_id
1 'polypeptide(L)'
;MVKVGLLRRVRDRADRRVVFLIITNKGEEALKPATLAGWEFIQKILSQVSQEDRQTLIRLLETLLYEASRYLNPKVNIEQIRKIEAKSYDNLMQRLVQHIPPSALEAKRQGGGKRKTTR
;
A
#
# COMPACT_ATOMS: atom_id res chain seq x y z
N MET A 1 -10.29 8.84 -14.49
CA MET A 1 -10.91 8.68 -13.14
C MET A 1 -12.16 9.54 -12.94
N VAL A 2 -12.11 10.88 -13.14
CA VAL A 2 -13.32 11.73 -12.98
C VAL A 2 -14.39 11.45 -14.03
N LYS A 3 -14.01 11.38 -15.32
CA LYS A 3 -14.95 11.09 -16.43
C LYS A 3 -15.72 9.77 -16.26
N VAL A 4 -15.08 8.77 -15.65
CA VAL A 4 -15.67 7.44 -15.42
C VAL A 4 -16.40 7.34 -14.07
N GLY A 5 -16.44 8.43 -13.31
CA GLY A 5 -17.19 8.54 -12.06
C GLY A 5 -16.54 7.89 -10.84
N LEU A 6 -15.23 7.62 -10.86
CA LEU A 6 -14.52 7.06 -9.67
C LEU A 6 -14.17 8.17 -8.68
N LEU A 7 -13.83 9.35 -9.20
CA LEU A 7 -13.51 10.55 -8.43
C LEU A 7 -14.47 11.67 -8.79
N ARG A 8 -14.76 12.55 -7.84
CA ARG A 8 -15.41 13.84 -8.07
C ARG A 8 -14.48 14.99 -7.72
N ARG A 9 -14.64 16.11 -8.44
CA ARG A 9 -13.93 17.36 -8.18
C ARG A 9 -14.79 18.26 -7.31
N VAL A 10 -14.23 18.78 -6.23
CA VAL A 10 -14.85 19.80 -5.39
C VAL A 10 -13.90 20.99 -5.35
N ARG A 11 -14.37 22.15 -5.81
CA ARG A 11 -13.58 23.38 -5.70
C ARG A 11 -13.62 23.87 -4.26
N ASP A 12 -12.49 24.32 -3.77
CA ASP A 12 -12.45 24.96 -2.47
C ASP A 12 -13.29 26.24 -2.48
N ARG A 13 -13.92 26.56 -1.33
CA ARG A 13 -14.76 27.75 -1.19
C ARG A 13 -13.92 29.00 -0.97
N ALA A 14 -12.76 28.89 -0.31
CA ALA A 14 -11.89 30.03 -0.04
C ALA A 14 -11.02 30.37 -1.26
N ASP A 15 -10.47 29.36 -1.95
CA ASP A 15 -9.76 29.55 -3.21
C ASP A 15 -10.28 28.62 -4.32
N ARG A 16 -11.03 29.18 -5.29
CA ARG A 16 -11.58 28.40 -6.41
C ARG A 16 -10.52 27.84 -7.37
N ARG A 17 -9.25 28.22 -7.25
CA ARG A 17 -8.12 27.62 -7.99
C ARG A 17 -7.73 26.27 -7.41
N VAL A 18 -8.04 26.01 -6.15
CA VAL A 18 -7.81 24.73 -5.49
C VAL A 18 -8.97 23.78 -5.81
N VAL A 19 -8.61 22.56 -6.25
CA VAL A 19 -9.57 21.49 -6.57
C VAL A 19 -9.23 20.25 -5.76
N PHE A 20 -10.12 19.88 -4.84
CA PHE A 20 -10.04 18.63 -4.13
C PHE A 20 -10.61 17.49 -4.97
N LEU A 21 -9.91 16.35 -4.97
CA LEU A 21 -10.41 15.11 -5.54
C LEU A 21 -10.92 14.22 -4.41
N ILE A 22 -12.19 13.84 -4.50
CA ILE A 22 -12.84 12.98 -3.51
C ILE A 22 -13.22 11.68 -4.21
N ILE A 23 -12.89 10.54 -3.59
CA ILE A 23 -13.35 9.23 -4.05
C ILE A 23 -14.87 9.19 -3.89
N THR A 24 -15.57 8.75 -4.93
CA THR A 24 -17.03 8.55 -4.89
C THR A 24 -17.37 7.17 -4.36
N ASN A 25 -18.62 6.91 -3.98
CA ASN A 25 -19.05 5.56 -3.59
C ASN A 25 -18.71 4.51 -4.66
N LYS A 26 -18.93 4.82 -5.95
CA LYS A 26 -18.51 3.95 -7.07
C LYS A 26 -17.01 3.70 -7.08
N GLY A 27 -16.21 4.73 -6.77
CA GLY A 27 -14.76 4.62 -6.63
C GLY A 27 -14.36 3.73 -5.47
N GLU A 28 -15.02 3.85 -4.31
CA GLU A 28 -14.78 2.99 -3.15
C GLU A 28 -15.14 1.53 -3.43
N GLU A 29 -16.31 1.29 -4.02
CA GLU A 29 -16.75 -0.05 -4.42
C GLU A 29 -15.80 -0.69 -5.44
N ALA A 30 -15.30 0.07 -6.41
CA ALA A 30 -14.32 -0.41 -7.37
C ALA A 30 -12.94 -0.67 -6.73
N LEU A 31 -12.60 0.07 -5.67
CA LEU A 31 -11.32 -0.07 -4.99
C LEU A 31 -11.21 -1.39 -4.23
N LYS A 32 -12.31 -1.88 -3.63
CA LYS A 32 -12.31 -3.13 -2.84
C LYS A 32 -11.74 -4.34 -3.61
N PRO A 33 -12.33 -4.78 -4.75
CA PRO A 33 -11.80 -5.93 -5.49
C PRO A 33 -10.42 -5.64 -6.08
N ALA A 34 -10.12 -4.38 -6.44
CA ALA A 34 -8.81 -3.99 -6.95
C ALA A 34 -7.70 -4.13 -5.88
N THR A 35 -7.99 -3.74 -4.63
CA THR A 35 -7.06 -3.91 -3.50
C THR A 35 -6.80 -5.38 -3.22
N LEU A 36 -7.83 -6.24 -3.27
CA LEU A 36 -7.68 -7.68 -3.10
C LEU A 36 -6.80 -8.30 -4.19
N ALA A 37 -7.16 -8.07 -5.45
CA ALA A 37 -6.42 -8.61 -6.59
C ALA A 37 -4.97 -8.10 -6.61
N GLY A 38 -4.75 -6.84 -6.27
CA GLY A 38 -3.41 -6.25 -6.14
C GLY A 38 -2.60 -6.90 -5.01
N TRP A 39 -3.21 -7.13 -3.85
CA TRP A 39 -2.54 -7.79 -2.72
C TRP A 39 -2.13 -9.22 -3.06
N GLU A 40 -3.04 -10.02 -3.62
CA GLU A 40 -2.75 -11.40 -4.04
C GLU A 40 -1.65 -11.45 -5.10
N PHE A 41 -1.68 -10.53 -6.06
CA PHE A 41 -0.66 -10.42 -7.10
C PHE A 41 0.73 -10.12 -6.52
N ILE A 42 0.82 -9.14 -5.61
CA ILE A 42 2.07 -8.80 -4.92
C ILE A 42 2.58 -10.00 -4.11
N GLN A 43 1.69 -10.66 -3.35
CA GLN A 43 2.05 -11.84 -2.56
C GLN A 43 2.56 -12.99 -3.44
N LYS A 44 1.97 -13.18 -4.62
CA LYS A 44 2.39 -14.18 -5.60
C LYS A 44 3.77 -13.89 -6.17
N ILE A 45 4.04 -12.64 -6.56
CA ILE A 45 5.37 -12.26 -7.06
C ILE A 45 6.42 -12.45 -5.97
N LEU A 46 6.13 -11.97 -4.76
CA LEU A 46 7.09 -12.00 -3.67
C LEU A 46 7.25 -13.39 -3.07
N SER A 47 6.36 -14.36 -3.33
CA SER A 47 6.41 -15.68 -2.67
C SER A 47 7.72 -16.44 -2.90
N GLN A 48 8.43 -16.15 -3.98
CA GLN A 48 9.71 -16.76 -4.32
C GLN A 48 10.91 -16.12 -3.61
N VAL A 49 10.71 -14.93 -3.03
CA VAL A 49 11.75 -14.17 -2.32
C VAL A 49 11.67 -14.53 -0.84
N SER A 50 12.82 -14.79 -0.20
CA SER A 50 12.89 -15.04 1.24
C SER A 50 12.40 -13.84 2.03
N GLN A 51 12.02 -14.03 3.30
CA GLN A 51 11.55 -12.91 4.11
C GLN A 51 12.67 -11.89 4.36
N GLU A 52 13.88 -12.38 4.54
CA GLU A 52 15.10 -11.61 4.74
C GLU A 52 15.43 -10.75 3.51
N ASP A 53 15.34 -11.35 2.32
CA ASP A 53 15.58 -10.64 1.06
C ASP A 53 14.49 -9.63 0.77
N ARG A 54 13.22 -9.92 1.10
CA ARG A 54 12.13 -8.93 1.00
C ARG A 54 12.39 -7.72 1.89
N GLN A 55 12.85 -7.94 3.13
CA GLN A 55 13.18 -6.84 4.03
C GLN A 55 14.34 -6.01 3.49
N THR A 56 15.35 -6.67 2.91
CA THR A 56 16.48 -6.00 2.28
C THR A 56 16.02 -5.17 1.08
N LEU A 57 15.18 -5.73 0.22
CA LEU A 57 14.59 -5.03 -0.93
C LEU A 57 13.83 -3.77 -0.49
N ILE A 58 13.00 -3.86 0.55
CA ILE A 58 12.24 -2.71 1.08
C ILE A 58 13.21 -1.59 1.51
N ARG A 59 14.25 -1.91 2.29
CA ARG A 59 15.23 -0.91 2.75
C ARG A 59 15.96 -0.23 1.59
N LEU A 60 16.31 -0.98 0.55
CA LEU A 60 16.97 -0.44 -0.63
C LEU A 60 16.04 0.49 -1.42
N LEU A 61 14.78 0.12 -1.60
CA LEU A 61 13.78 0.95 -2.28
C LEU A 61 13.47 2.23 -1.50
N GLU A 62 13.36 2.17 -0.18
CA GLU A 62 13.21 3.33 0.69
C GLU A 62 14.41 4.29 0.56
N THR A 63 15.63 3.74 0.59
CA THR A 63 16.85 4.53 0.43
C THR A 63 16.87 5.25 -0.93
N LEU A 64 16.55 4.52 -2.01
CA LEU A 64 16.46 5.09 -3.35
C LEU A 64 15.41 6.21 -3.42
N LEU A 65 14.25 5.99 -2.81
CA LEU A 65 13.18 6.99 -2.76
C LEU A 65 13.62 8.27 -2.05
N TYR A 66 14.31 8.16 -0.92
CA TYR A 66 14.78 9.34 -0.18
C TYR A 66 15.85 10.11 -0.96
N GLU A 67 16.83 9.42 -1.54
CA GLU A 67 17.88 10.08 -2.32
C GLU A 67 17.33 10.71 -3.60
N ALA A 68 16.44 10.01 -4.31
CA ALA A 68 15.75 10.57 -5.47
C ALA A 68 14.90 11.80 -5.10
N SER A 69 14.21 11.75 -3.95
CA SER A 69 13.40 12.87 -3.46
C SER A 69 14.27 14.09 -3.13
N ARG A 70 15.43 13.89 -2.48
CA ARG A 70 16.39 14.98 -2.21
C ARG A 70 16.92 15.60 -3.49
N TYR A 71 17.25 14.77 -4.47
CA TYR A 71 17.77 15.23 -5.75
C TYR A 71 16.73 16.06 -6.52
N LEU A 72 15.49 15.55 -6.62
CA LEU A 72 14.41 16.21 -7.36
C LEU A 72 13.84 17.43 -6.64
N ASN A 73 13.86 17.43 -5.30
CA ASN A 73 13.37 18.54 -4.49
C ASN A 73 14.26 18.72 -3.25
N PRO A 74 15.32 19.54 -3.32
CA PRO A 74 16.29 19.71 -2.23
C PRO A 74 15.69 20.26 -0.94
N LYS A 75 14.49 20.88 -0.99
CA LYS A 75 13.77 21.40 0.18
C LYS A 75 12.84 20.37 0.82
N VAL A 76 12.80 19.15 0.28
CA VAL A 76 11.90 18.11 0.79
C VAL A 76 12.32 17.66 2.17
N ASN A 77 11.35 17.59 3.08
CA ASN A 77 11.59 17.09 4.42
C ASN A 77 11.39 15.57 4.44
N ILE A 78 12.49 14.81 4.51
CA ILE A 78 12.47 13.34 4.53
C ILE A 78 11.69 12.79 5.73
N GLU A 79 11.73 13.46 6.88
CA GLU A 79 10.96 13.05 8.05
C GLU A 79 9.45 13.22 7.84
N GLN A 80 9.03 14.20 7.03
CA GLN A 80 7.64 14.31 6.62
C GLN A 80 7.23 13.20 5.67
N ILE A 81 8.11 12.82 4.72
CA ILE A 81 7.86 11.70 3.81
C ILE A 81 7.66 10.41 4.61
N ARG A 82 8.57 10.10 5.54
CA ARG A 82 8.46 8.94 6.45
C ARG A 82 7.13 8.89 7.20
N LYS A 83 6.68 10.02 7.74
CA LYS A 83 5.39 10.11 8.45
C LYS A 83 4.20 9.87 7.51
N ILE A 84 4.25 10.38 6.29
CA ILE A 84 3.20 10.18 5.28
C ILE A 84 3.15 8.70 4.88
N GLU A 85 4.30 8.06 4.69
CA GLU A 85 4.42 6.64 4.34
C GLU A 85 3.86 5.73 5.43
N ALA A 86 4.25 5.97 6.70
CA ALA A 86 3.72 5.21 7.83
C ALA A 86 2.19 5.31 7.90
N LYS A 87 1.64 6.52 7.77
CA LYS A 87 0.18 6.73 7.74
C LYS A 87 -0.49 6.06 6.53
N SER A 88 0.19 6.03 5.38
CA SER A 88 -0.32 5.38 4.17
C SER A 88 -0.36 3.87 4.32
N TYR A 89 0.66 3.28 4.95
CA TYR A 89 0.70 1.87 5.31
C TYR A 89 -0.43 1.50 6.27
N ASP A 90 -0.63 2.29 7.34
CA ASP A 90 -1.72 2.06 8.29
C ASP A 90 -3.09 2.07 7.61
N ASN A 91 -3.32 3.04 6.71
CA ASN A 91 -4.56 3.13 5.94
C ASN A 91 -4.74 1.93 5.00
N LEU A 92 -3.66 1.50 4.33
CA LEU A 92 -3.69 0.30 3.50
C LEU A 92 -4.06 -0.93 4.35
N MET A 93 -3.43 -1.10 5.51
CA MET A 93 -3.70 -2.23 6.40
C MET A 93 -5.13 -2.20 6.94
N GLN A 94 -5.66 -1.04 7.29
CA GLN A 94 -7.07 -0.90 7.67
C GLN A 94 -8.02 -1.34 6.55
N ARG A 95 -7.75 -0.94 5.30
CA ARG A 95 -8.55 -1.37 4.14
C ARG A 95 -8.44 -2.86 3.89
N LEU A 96 -7.24 -3.42 4.01
CA LEU A 96 -7.03 -4.86 3.86
C LEU A 96 -7.82 -5.64 4.91
N VAL A 97 -7.82 -5.21 6.17
CA VAL A 97 -8.63 -5.82 7.24
C VAL A 97 -10.14 -5.71 6.97
N GLN A 98 -10.60 -4.60 6.38
CA GLN A 98 -12.01 -4.41 6.03
C GLN A 98 -12.47 -5.24 4.82
N HIS A 99 -11.55 -5.74 3.99
CA HIS A 99 -11.88 -6.35 2.70
C HIS A 99 -11.39 -7.79 2.56
N ILE A 100 -10.40 -8.22 3.34
CA ILE A 100 -9.85 -9.58 3.31
C ILE A 100 -10.45 -10.39 4.46
N PRO A 101 -11.12 -11.54 4.19
CA PRO A 101 -11.55 -12.45 5.25
C PRO A 101 -10.33 -13.02 6.02
N PRO A 102 -10.44 -13.24 7.35
CA PRO A 102 -9.32 -13.70 8.19
C PRO A 102 -8.58 -14.94 7.68
N SER A 103 -9.30 -15.85 7.01
CA SER A 103 -8.76 -17.08 6.43
C SER A 103 -7.68 -16.85 5.35
N ALA A 104 -7.73 -15.73 4.62
CA ALA A 104 -6.70 -15.38 3.63
C ALA A 104 -5.48 -14.69 4.25
N LEU A 105 -5.61 -14.11 5.45
CA LEU A 105 -4.51 -13.54 6.25
C LEU A 105 -3.77 -14.61 7.07
N GLU A 106 -4.46 -15.65 7.54
CA GLU A 106 -3.93 -16.67 8.44
C GLU A 106 -3.29 -17.88 7.76
N ALA A 107 -3.62 -18.17 6.49
CA ALA A 107 -3.18 -19.38 5.78
C ALA A 107 -1.65 -19.55 5.63
N LYS A 108 -0.83 -18.60 6.09
CA LYS A 108 0.64 -18.68 6.06
C LYS A 108 1.34 -18.59 7.43
N ARG A 109 0.62 -18.40 8.55
CA ARG A 109 1.27 -18.40 9.88
C ARG A 109 1.61 -19.82 10.41
N GLN A 110 1.09 -20.88 9.79
CA GLN A 110 1.30 -22.27 10.26
C GLN A 110 2.28 -23.12 9.43
N GLY A 111 3.03 -22.53 8.48
CA GLY A 111 3.99 -23.26 7.64
C GLY A 111 5.36 -23.56 8.29
N GLY A 112 5.53 -23.27 9.59
CA GLY A 112 6.81 -23.41 10.30
C GLY A 112 6.98 -24.75 11.01
N GLY A 113 7.55 -25.73 10.31
CA GLY A 113 8.42 -26.77 10.90
C GLY A 113 7.78 -27.87 11.76
N LYS A 114 7.31 -28.95 11.12
CA LYS A 114 7.41 -30.30 11.71
C LYS A 114 8.49 -31.09 10.96
N ARG A 115 9.74 -30.99 11.42
CA ARG A 115 10.75 -32.02 11.14
C ARG A 115 10.26 -33.30 11.82
N LYS A 116 9.78 -34.27 11.03
CA LYS A 116 9.58 -35.65 11.50
C LYS A 116 10.95 -36.32 11.58
N THR A 117 11.41 -36.55 12.80
CA THR A 117 12.42 -37.56 13.15
C THR A 117 11.71 -38.89 13.37
N THR A 118 12.10 -39.92 12.63
CA THR A 118 11.89 -41.36 12.95
C THR A 118 12.83 -42.12 12.03
N ARG A 119 14.00 -42.58 12.51
CA ARG A 119 14.29 -43.83 13.24
C ARG A 119 13.95 -45.07 12.43
#